data_AF-A0A2C9KJM9-F1
#
_entry.id   AF-A0A2C9KJM9-F1
#
_cell.length_a   1.000
_cell.length_b   1.000
_cell.length_c   1.000
_cell.angle_alpha   90.00
_cell.angle_beta   90.00
_cell.angle_gamma   90.00
#
_symmetry.space_group_name_H-M   'P 1'
#
loop_
_entity.id
_entity.type
_entity.pdbx_description
1 polymer ?
#
loop_
_entity_poly.entity_id
_entity_poly.type
_entity_poly.pdbx_seq_one_letter_code
_entity_poly.pdbx_strand_id
1 'polypeptide(L)'
;MCLDAPASCDKELYALYVNIVLSVFHMVCRDLRELRHIAKLNYPYFIEPIQKGDADASQARKLWRNIEPHLKKALNSVYLREVSSLQWELMQQAEFDQSESDISKSAASRSHMELPYYSKFLLIAAYLASYNPMKYDRRFFAKNSGRISKRTKLIKKNVR
;
A
#
# COMPACT_ATOMS: atom_id res chain seq x y z
N MET A 1 9.60 -25.20 -4.99
CA MET A 1 9.89 -23.96 -5.72
C MET A 1 10.70 -24.25 -6.98
N CYS A 2 11.98 -24.65 -6.96
CA CYS A 2 12.73 -24.85 -8.22
C CYS A 2 12.13 -25.90 -9.18
N LEU A 3 11.33 -26.85 -8.66
CA LEU A 3 10.60 -27.85 -9.46
C LEU A 3 9.28 -27.32 -10.04
N ASP A 4 8.81 -26.15 -9.61
CA ASP A 4 7.60 -25.48 -10.10
C ASP A 4 7.90 -24.63 -11.35
N ALA A 5 9.08 -24.82 -11.97
CA ALA A 5 9.51 -24.10 -13.16
C ALA A 5 8.55 -24.34 -14.34
N PRO A 6 8.15 -23.30 -15.09
CA PRO A 6 7.37 -23.48 -16.30
C PRO A 6 8.17 -24.24 -17.36
N ALA A 7 7.51 -25.08 -18.14
CA ALA A 7 8.14 -25.99 -19.10
C ALA A 7 8.99 -25.30 -20.19
N SER A 8 8.77 -24.00 -20.41
CA SER A 8 9.50 -23.18 -21.37
C SER A 8 10.78 -22.55 -20.82
N CYS A 9 11.10 -22.74 -19.54
CA CYS A 9 12.24 -22.09 -18.87
C CYS A 9 13.34 -23.08 -18.53
N ASP A 10 14.59 -22.63 -18.69
CA ASP A 10 15.74 -23.35 -18.21
C ASP A 10 15.75 -23.45 -16.68
N LYS A 11 16.12 -24.63 -16.17
CA LYS A 11 16.09 -24.96 -14.74
C LYS A 11 17.10 -24.12 -13.96
N GLU A 12 18.25 -23.81 -14.57
CA GLU A 12 19.29 -22.98 -13.93
C GLU A 12 18.82 -21.53 -13.79
N LEU A 13 18.20 -20.99 -14.85
CA LEU A 13 17.60 -19.66 -14.84
C LEU A 13 16.48 -19.55 -13.79
N TYR A 14 15.62 -20.57 -13.69
CA TYR A 14 14.56 -20.57 -12.70
C TYR A 14 15.11 -20.74 -11.26
N ALA A 15 16.19 -21.48 -11.06
CA ALA A 15 16.86 -21.58 -9.76
C ALA A 15 17.46 -20.24 -9.33
N LEU A 16 18.06 -19.49 -10.26
CA LEU A 16 18.51 -18.11 -10.03
C LEU A 16 17.34 -17.22 -9.60
N TYR A 17 16.21 -17.29 -10.32
CA TYR A 17 15.00 -16.55 -9.97
C TYR A 17 14.52 -16.86 -8.54
N VAL A 18 14.41 -18.14 -8.19
CA VAL A 18 13.98 -18.56 -6.85
C VAL A 18 14.94 -18.05 -5.78
N ASN A 19 16.25 -18.07 -6.02
CA ASN A 19 17.23 -17.48 -5.09
C ASN A 19 17.01 -15.98 -4.89
N ILE A 20 16.69 -15.24 -5.95
CA ILE A 20 16.37 -13.81 -5.86
C ILE A 20 15.12 -13.61 -5.00
N VAL A 21 14.04 -14.35 -5.26
CA VAL A 21 12.80 -14.27 -4.47
C VAL A 21 13.09 -14.59 -3.00
N LEU A 22 13.81 -15.69 -2.72
CA LEU A 22 14.12 -16.06 -1.34
C LEU A 22 15.00 -15.04 -0.63
N SER A 23 15.94 -14.38 -1.33
CA SER A 23 16.78 -13.35 -0.72
C SER A 23 15.98 -12.14 -0.21
N VAL A 24 14.84 -11.83 -0.83
CA VAL A 24 13.94 -10.74 -0.42
C VAL A 24 12.93 -11.23 0.63
N PHE A 25 12.28 -12.37 0.40
CA PHE A 25 11.11 -12.78 1.16
C PHE A 25 11.42 -13.68 2.36
N HIS A 26 12.52 -14.43 2.39
CA HIS A 26 12.77 -15.44 3.42
C HIS A 26 12.87 -14.87 4.84
N MET A 27 13.18 -13.58 4.97
CA MET A 27 13.22 -12.92 6.29
C MET A 27 11.85 -12.59 6.85
N VAL A 28 10.86 -12.39 6.00
CA VAL A 28 9.51 -11.97 6.39
C VAL A 28 8.51 -13.13 6.29
N CYS A 29 8.66 -14.00 5.30
CA CYS A 29 7.79 -15.13 5.03
C CYS A 29 8.59 -16.43 4.88
N ARG A 30 8.24 -17.45 5.67
CA ARG A 30 8.78 -18.82 5.58
C ARG A 30 7.72 -19.85 5.17
N ASP A 31 6.50 -19.41 4.85
CA ASP A 31 5.46 -20.30 4.34
C ASP A 31 5.71 -20.60 2.86
N LEU A 32 5.98 -21.87 2.56
CA LEU A 32 6.24 -22.34 1.20
C LEU A 32 5.09 -22.05 0.24
N ARG A 33 3.83 -22.08 0.70
CA ARG A 33 2.67 -21.87 -0.18
C ARG A 33 2.60 -20.42 -0.65
N GLU A 34 2.79 -19.49 0.28
CA GLU A 34 2.82 -18.05 0.02
C GLU A 34 4.03 -17.69 -0.85
N LEU A 35 5.22 -18.22 -0.52
CA LEU A 35 6.42 -18.04 -1.34
C LEU A 35 6.21 -18.55 -2.77
N ARG A 36 5.56 -19.71 -2.95
CA ARG A 36 5.23 -20.26 -4.27
C ARG A 36 4.23 -19.39 -5.02
N HIS A 37 3.23 -18.85 -4.33
CA HIS A 37 2.26 -17.94 -4.94
C HIS A 37 2.92 -16.65 -5.42
N ILE A 38 3.72 -16.00 -4.57
CA ILE A 38 4.46 -14.77 -4.89
C ILE A 38 5.43 -15.01 -6.05
N ALA A 39 6.15 -16.12 -6.04
CA ALA A 39 7.06 -16.48 -7.13
C ALA A 39 6.31 -16.69 -8.45
N LYS A 40 5.15 -17.37 -8.44
CA LYS A 40 4.36 -17.54 -9.66
C LYS A 40 3.87 -16.20 -10.22
N LEU A 41 3.44 -15.31 -9.34
CA LEU A 41 2.86 -14.02 -9.72
C LEU A 41 3.90 -13.04 -10.28
N ASN A 42 5.14 -13.06 -9.77
CA ASN A 42 6.20 -12.14 -10.20
C ASN A 42 7.09 -12.71 -11.32
N TYR A 43 6.95 -13.99 -11.68
CA TYR A 43 7.77 -14.63 -12.71
C TYR A 43 7.68 -13.99 -14.10
N PRO A 44 6.52 -13.52 -14.61
CA PRO A 44 6.45 -12.87 -15.93
C PRO A 44 7.40 -11.66 -16.05
N TYR A 45 7.52 -10.86 -15.00
CA TYR A 45 8.40 -9.67 -14.97
C TYR A 45 9.89 -10.03 -14.89
N PHE A 46 10.21 -11.24 -14.42
CA PHE A 46 11.58 -11.73 -14.40
C PHE A 46 12.07 -12.02 -15.82
N ILE A 47 11.21 -12.62 -16.63
CA ILE A 47 11.57 -13.09 -17.98
C ILE A 47 11.34 -12.04 -19.06
N GLU A 48 10.58 -10.99 -18.78
CA GLU A 48 10.30 -9.89 -19.70
C GLU A 48 11.56 -9.29 -20.38
N PRO A 49 12.67 -8.99 -19.67
CA PRO A 49 13.88 -8.46 -20.31
C PRO A 49 14.52 -9.44 -21.29
N ILE A 50 14.36 -10.74 -21.05
CA ILE A 50 14.87 -11.81 -21.93
C ILE A 50 13.98 -11.92 -23.17
N GLN A 51 12.66 -11.83 -23.00
CA GLN A 51 11.71 -11.86 -24.12
C GLN A 51 11.85 -10.64 -25.04
N LYS A 52 12.15 -9.46 -24.49
CA LYS A 52 12.41 -8.25 -25.26
C LYS A 52 13.78 -8.23 -25.94
N GLY A 53 14.69 -9.15 -25.56
CA GLY A 53 16.07 -9.18 -26.06
C GLY A 53 16.99 -8.14 -25.40
N ASP A 54 16.54 -7.48 -24.33
CA ASP A 54 17.31 -6.47 -23.61
C ASP A 54 18.38 -7.08 -22.70
N ALA A 55 18.17 -8.30 -22.20
CA ALA A 55 19.09 -9.00 -21.30
C ALA A 55 19.22 -10.48 -21.67
N ASP A 56 20.40 -11.04 -21.44
CA ASP A 56 20.63 -12.47 -21.58
C ASP A 56 20.47 -13.20 -20.24
N ALA A 57 20.21 -14.51 -20.27
CA ALA A 57 20.03 -15.36 -19.09
C ALA A 57 21.27 -15.35 -18.16
N SER A 58 22.46 -15.12 -18.73
CA SER A 58 23.72 -15.00 -17.99
C SER A 58 23.84 -13.67 -17.19
N GLN A 59 23.07 -12.64 -17.54
CA GLN A 59 23.15 -11.31 -16.92
C GLN A 59 22.31 -11.20 -15.63
N ALA A 60 22.61 -12.04 -14.64
CA ALA A 60 21.88 -12.12 -13.36
C ALA A 60 21.67 -10.78 -12.66
N ARG A 61 22.68 -9.89 -12.66
CA ARG A 61 22.59 -8.55 -12.03
C ARG A 61 21.58 -7.62 -12.71
N LYS A 62 21.46 -7.72 -14.04
CA LYS A 62 20.54 -6.90 -14.82
C LYS A 62 19.10 -7.36 -14.59
N LEU A 63 18.88 -8.67 -14.58
CA LEU A 63 17.60 -9.28 -14.23
C LEU A 63 17.18 -8.95 -12.80
N TRP A 64 18.11 -9.01 -11.84
CA TRP A 64 17.85 -8.63 -10.45
C TRP A 64 17.40 -7.16 -10.34
N ARG A 65 18.13 -6.23 -10.97
CA ARG A 65 17.75 -4.80 -10.96
C ARG A 65 16.37 -4.55 -11.55
N ASN A 66 15.97 -5.34 -12.56
CA ASN A 66 14.63 -5.23 -13.15
C ASN A 66 13.55 -5.67 -12.18
N ILE A 67 13.72 -6.85 -11.55
CA ILE A 67 12.65 -7.46 -10.75
C ILE A 67 12.62 -7.01 -9.28
N GLU A 68 13.75 -6.57 -8.72
CA GLU A 68 13.85 -6.10 -7.34
C GLU A 68 12.75 -5.11 -6.93
N PRO A 69 12.46 -4.02 -7.68
CA PRO A 69 11.40 -3.09 -7.32
C PRO A 69 10.02 -3.76 -7.27
N HIS A 70 9.71 -4.67 -8.22
CA HIS A 70 8.44 -5.39 -8.23
C HIS A 70 8.28 -6.32 -7.02
N LEU A 71 9.36 -7.00 -6.61
CA LEU A 71 9.36 -7.86 -5.43
C LEU A 71 9.18 -7.06 -4.13
N LYS A 72 9.87 -5.92 -3.99
CA LYS A 72 9.69 -5.01 -2.85
C LYS A 72 8.26 -4.47 -2.78
N LYS A 73 7.66 -4.15 -3.93
CA LYS A 73 6.25 -3.72 -4.00
C LYS A 73 5.31 -4.85 -3.58
N ALA A 74 5.52 -6.07 -4.06
CA ALA A 74 4.73 -7.25 -3.72
C ALA A 74 4.85 -7.64 -2.23
N LEU A 75 6.01 -7.39 -1.60
CA LEU A 75 6.19 -7.58 -0.16
C LEU A 75 5.28 -6.68 0.67
N ASN A 76 5.10 -5.42 0.26
CA ASN A 76 4.28 -4.47 1.01
C ASN A 76 2.77 -4.68 0.80
N SER A 77 2.33 -5.21 -0.34
CA SER A 77 0.91 -5.28 -0.71
C SER A 77 0.30 -6.68 -0.64
N VAL A 78 0.91 -7.65 -1.32
CA VAL A 78 0.37 -9.00 -1.55
C VAL A 78 0.56 -9.83 -0.30
N TYR A 79 1.74 -9.75 0.32
CA TYR A 79 2.02 -10.49 1.55
C TYR A 79 1.18 -10.02 2.74
N LEU A 80 0.95 -8.70 2.88
CA LEU A 80 0.06 -8.14 3.90
C LEU A 80 -1.43 -8.31 3.56
N ARG A 81 -1.76 -8.92 2.41
CA ARG A 81 -3.13 -9.10 1.88
C ARG A 81 -3.93 -7.79 1.82
N GLU A 82 -3.25 -6.66 1.63
CA GLU A 82 -3.91 -5.38 1.44
C GLU A 82 -4.69 -5.32 0.11
N VAL A 83 -4.33 -6.22 -0.80
CA VAL A 83 -4.88 -6.31 -2.15
C VAL A 83 -5.12 -7.78 -2.48
N SER A 84 -6.30 -8.10 -3.01
CA SER A 84 -6.56 -9.43 -3.56
C SER A 84 -5.60 -9.72 -4.72
N SER A 85 -5.20 -10.98 -4.92
CA SER A 85 -4.30 -11.37 -6.02
C SER A 85 -4.82 -10.90 -7.39
N LEU A 86 -6.14 -10.93 -7.59
CA LEU A 86 -6.79 -10.42 -8.81
C LEU A 86 -6.64 -8.89 -8.96
N GLN A 87 -6.84 -8.14 -7.87
CA GLN A 87 -6.68 -6.69 -7.88
C GLN A 87 -5.22 -6.29 -8.12
N TRP A 88 -4.27 -7.08 -7.64
CA TRP A 88 -2.85 -6.86 -7.86
C TRP A 88 -2.44 -7.06 -9.32
N GLU A 89 -2.91 -8.14 -9.96
CA GLU A 89 -2.70 -8.38 -11.39
C GLU A 89 -3.28 -7.23 -12.23
N LEU A 90 -4.49 -6.75 -11.89
CA LEU A 90 -5.11 -5.60 -12.57
C LEU A 90 -4.34 -4.29 -12.36
N MET A 91 -3.85 -4.01 -11.15
CA MET A 91 -3.03 -2.82 -10.87
C MET A 91 -1.71 -2.85 -11.66
N GLN A 92 -1.10 -4.03 -11.79
CA GLN A 92 0.15 -4.19 -12.53
C GLN A 92 -0.05 -4.10 -14.05
N GLN A 93 -1.18 -4.60 -14.58
CA GLN A 93 -1.54 -4.41 -15.99
C GLN A 93 -1.80 -2.92 -16.29
N ALA A 94 -2.48 -2.20 -15.40
CA ALA A 94 -2.72 -0.77 -15.54
C ALA A 94 -1.42 0.05 -15.50
N GLU A 95 -0.42 -0.35 -14.71
CA GLU A 95 0.92 0.27 -14.70
C GLU A 95 1.72 0.01 -15.98
N PHE A 96 1.44 -1.08 -16.69
CA PHE A 96 2.07 -1.38 -17.98
C PHE A 96 1.54 -0.48 -19.10
N ASP A 97 0.27 -0.09 -19.01
CA ASP A 97 -0.42 0.74 -20.02
C ASP A 97 -0.37 2.25 -19.74
N GLN A 98 -0.05 2.69 -18.51
CA GLN A 98 -0.09 4.11 -18.11
C GLN A 98 1.25 4.62 -17.56
N SER A 99 1.74 5.69 -18.20
CA SER A 99 2.84 6.54 -17.74
C SER A 99 2.73 6.91 -16.25
N GLU A 100 3.85 6.84 -15.53
CA GLU A 100 4.16 7.06 -14.09
C GLU A 100 3.29 7.98 -13.19
N SER A 101 2.33 8.75 -13.71
CA SER A 101 1.58 9.77 -12.96
C SER A 101 0.39 9.24 -12.14
N ASP A 102 -0.13 8.04 -12.42
CA ASP A 102 -1.37 7.54 -11.81
C ASP A 102 -1.20 6.55 -10.63
N ILE A 103 0.04 6.14 -10.33
CA ILE A 103 0.36 5.22 -9.20
C ILE A 103 -0.09 5.80 -7.86
N SER A 104 0.02 7.14 -7.71
CA SER A 104 -0.39 7.86 -6.49
C SER A 104 -1.90 7.81 -6.21
N LYS A 105 -2.74 7.58 -7.24
CA LYS A 105 -4.19 7.46 -7.07
C LYS A 105 -4.62 6.08 -6.55
N SER A 106 -3.82 5.04 -6.79
CA SER A 106 -4.16 3.65 -6.41
C SER A 106 -4.06 3.39 -4.90
N ALA A 107 -3.17 4.09 -4.20
CA ALA A 107 -3.08 4.06 -2.74
C ALA A 107 -4.11 5.01 -2.09
N ALA A 108 -4.35 6.17 -2.70
CA ALA A 108 -5.36 7.13 -2.24
C ALA A 108 -6.80 6.59 -2.40
N SER A 109 -7.07 5.82 -3.46
CA SER A 109 -8.36 5.15 -3.67
C SER A 109 -8.65 4.08 -2.63
N ARG A 110 -7.61 3.49 -2.01
CA ARG A 110 -7.74 2.46 -0.98
C ARG A 110 -8.29 3.01 0.35
N SER A 111 -8.10 4.31 0.61
CA SER A 111 -8.68 5.03 1.75
C SER A 111 -9.97 5.80 1.42
N HIS A 112 -10.38 5.83 0.15
CA HIS A 112 -11.52 6.62 -0.28
C HIS A 112 -12.82 5.80 -0.21
N MET A 113 -13.47 5.84 0.95
CA MET A 113 -14.80 5.26 1.14
C MET A 113 -15.87 6.34 0.90
N GLU A 114 -16.77 6.09 -0.05
CA GLU A 114 -17.94 6.93 -0.21
C GLU A 114 -18.93 6.66 0.92
N LEU A 115 -19.29 7.73 1.63
CA LEU A 115 -20.15 7.72 2.80
C LEU A 115 -21.26 8.74 2.60
N PRO A 116 -22.50 8.49 3.07
CA PRO A 116 -23.54 9.51 3.12
C PRO A 116 -23.07 10.76 3.88
N TYR A 117 -23.60 11.93 3.53
CA TYR A 117 -23.17 13.22 4.08
C TYR A 117 -23.07 13.21 5.62
N TYR A 118 -24.14 12.84 6.31
CA TYR A 118 -24.15 12.80 7.78
C TYR A 118 -23.25 11.70 8.36
N SER A 119 -23.06 10.59 7.65
CA SER A 119 -22.15 9.52 8.08
C SER A 119 -20.70 10.00 8.13
N LYS A 120 -20.28 10.87 7.20
CA LYS A 120 -18.95 11.52 7.24
C LYS A 120 -18.78 12.32 8.54
N PHE A 121 -19.77 13.13 8.90
CA PHE A 121 -19.75 13.91 10.13
C PHE A 121 -19.78 13.03 11.39
N LEU A 122 -20.59 11.98 11.40
CA LEU A 122 -20.68 11.07 12.55
C LEU A 122 -19.36 10.34 12.79
N LEU A 123 -18.71 9.87 11.73
CA LEU A 123 -17.42 9.20 11.81
C LEU A 123 -16.32 10.14 12.34
N ILE A 124 -16.26 11.36 11.81
CA ILE A 124 -15.30 12.38 12.27
C ILE A 124 -15.58 12.75 13.74
N ALA A 125 -16.84 12.92 14.12
CA ALA A 125 -17.23 13.21 15.50
C ALA A 125 -16.85 12.07 16.46
N ALA A 126 -17.08 10.81 16.08
CA ALA A 126 -16.70 9.64 16.86
C ALA A 126 -15.17 9.53 17.02
N TYR A 127 -14.41 9.83 15.97
CA TYR A 127 -12.95 9.90 16.06
C TYR A 127 -12.50 11.00 17.03
N LEU A 128 -13.06 12.20 16.92
CA LEU A 128 -12.75 13.30 17.85
C LEU A 128 -13.13 12.95 19.30
N ALA A 129 -14.24 12.28 19.53
CA ALA A 129 -14.69 11.87 20.86
C ALA A 129 -13.84 10.74 21.47
N SER A 130 -13.36 9.80 20.66
CA SER A 130 -12.54 8.69 21.14
C SER A 130 -11.08 9.09 21.39
N TYR A 131 -10.53 9.99 20.57
CA TYR A 131 -9.13 10.42 20.69
C TYR A 131 -8.94 11.52 21.73
N ASN A 132 -9.93 12.41 21.90
CA ASN A 132 -9.78 13.55 22.81
C ASN A 132 -10.40 13.26 24.19
N PRO A 133 -9.69 13.58 25.29
CA PRO A 133 -10.26 13.51 26.63
C PRO A 133 -11.44 14.48 26.82
N MET A 134 -12.51 14.01 27.45
CA MET A 134 -13.76 14.77 27.71
C MET A 134 -13.57 16.16 28.34
N LYS A 135 -12.48 16.36 29.12
CA LYS A 135 -12.16 17.65 29.77
C LYS A 135 -11.95 18.78 28.77
N TYR A 136 -11.61 18.46 27.52
CA TYR A 136 -11.40 19.44 26.46
C TYR A 136 -12.64 19.72 25.61
N ASP A 137 -13.74 18.97 25.77
CA ASP A 137 -14.94 19.13 24.93
C ASP A 137 -15.53 20.53 25.04
N ARG A 138 -15.60 21.08 26.25
CA ARG A 138 -16.07 22.46 26.45
C ARG A 138 -15.16 23.44 25.70
N ARG A 139 -13.84 23.23 25.74
CA ARG A 139 -12.87 24.09 25.06
C ARG A 139 -13.02 24.07 23.54
N PHE A 140 -13.22 22.90 22.96
CA PHE A 140 -13.28 22.74 21.51
C PHE A 140 -14.65 23.04 20.92
N PHE A 141 -15.74 22.66 21.61
CA PHE A 141 -17.08 22.65 21.03
C PHE A 141 -18.05 23.66 21.65
N ALA A 142 -17.77 24.23 22.83
CA ALA A 142 -18.65 25.25 23.40
C ALA A 142 -18.36 26.64 22.81
N LYS A 143 -19.40 27.25 22.22
CA LYS A 143 -19.37 28.57 21.55
C LYS A 143 -18.75 29.71 22.36
N ASN A 144 -18.77 29.62 23.69
CA ASN A 144 -18.25 30.64 24.62
C ASN A 144 -17.12 30.11 25.51
N SER A 145 -16.29 29.18 25.02
CA SER A 145 -15.25 28.56 25.87
C SER A 145 -13.97 29.38 26.04
N GLY A 146 -13.86 30.54 25.40
CA GLY A 146 -12.88 31.53 25.79
C GLY A 146 -13.19 32.08 27.19
N ARG A 147 -12.18 32.43 27.98
CA ARG A 147 -12.37 33.26 29.18
C ARG A 147 -13.10 34.52 28.71
N ILE A 148 -14.39 34.67 29.05
CA ILE A 148 -15.10 35.93 28.85
C ILE A 148 -14.26 36.98 29.59
N SER A 149 -13.62 37.87 28.82
CA SER A 149 -12.79 38.93 29.39
C SER A 149 -13.64 39.69 30.40
N LYS A 150 -13.07 40.02 31.56
CA LYS A 150 -13.77 40.80 32.61
C LYS A 150 -14.40 42.08 32.02
N ARG A 151 -13.80 42.62 30.95
CA ARG A 151 -14.29 43.76 30.17
C ARG A 151 -15.66 43.51 29.53
N THR A 152 -15.90 42.34 28.95
CA THR A 152 -17.18 41.96 28.33
C THR A 152 -18.28 41.72 29.38
N LYS A 153 -17.91 41.24 30.58
CA LYS A 153 -18.84 41.13 31.72
C LYS A 153 -19.26 42.50 32.26
N LEU A 154 -18.32 43.45 32.34
CA LEU A 154 -18.59 44.82 32.81
C LEU A 154 -19.53 45.57 31.86
N ILE A 155 -19.32 45.44 30.55
CA ILE A 155 -20.20 46.06 29.53
C ILE A 155 -21.62 45.51 29.64
N LYS A 156 -21.82 44.21 29.87
CA LYS A 156 -23.16 43.63 30.08
C LYS A 156 -23.84 44.06 31.38
N LYS A 157 -23.09 44.50 32.40
CA LYS A 157 -23.64 44.97 33.68
C LYS A 157 -24.17 46.40 33.59
N ASN A 158 -23.57 47.24 32.75
CA ASN A 158 -23.95 48.65 32.59
C ASN A 158 -25.08 48.90 31.58
N VAL A 159 -25.69 47.84 31.04
CA VAL A 159 -26.82 47.90 30.08
C VAL A 159 -28.13 47.42 30.76
N ARG A 160 -28.20 47.49 32.09
CA ARG A 160 -29.43 47.29 32.87
C ARG A 160 -29.77 48.54 33.66
#